data_AF-A0A101CL32-F1
#
_entry.id   AF-A0A101CL32-F1
#
_cell.length_a   1.000
_cell.length_b   1.000
_cell.length_c   1.000
_cell.angle_alpha   90.00
_cell.angle_beta   90.00
_cell.angle_gamma   90.00
#
_symmetry.space_group_name_H-M   'P 1'
#
loop_
_entity.id
_entity.type
_entity.pdbx_description
1 polymer ?
#
loop_
_entity_poly.entity_id
_entity_poly.type
_entity_poly.pdbx_seq_one_letter_code
_entity_poly.pdbx_strand_id
1 'polypeptide(L)' 'MKSVLEVGMGDTGWDGNAASGLGRILRYWGGNLGHFGLEPGDGSVVHDSGYREVGRWSISGE' A
#
# COMPACT_ATOMS: atom_id res chain seq x y z
N MET A 1 -10.56 14.79 -5.63
CA MET A 1 -10.19 13.36 -5.61
C MET A 1 -8.79 13.21 -5.03
N LYS A 2 -8.65 12.38 -3.99
CA LYS A 2 -7.42 12.22 -3.23
C LYS A 2 -7.14 10.73 -3.02
N SER A 3 -5.90 10.31 -3.27
CA SER A 3 -5.42 8.97 -2.87
C SER A 3 -4.58 9.06 -1.61
N VAL A 4 -4.75 8.10 -0.72
CA VAL A 4 -3.89 7.89 0.44
C VAL A 4 -3.45 6.44 0.46
N LEU A 5 -2.15 6.22 0.60
CA LEU A 5 -1.54 4.93 0.89
C LEU A 5 -0.89 5.04 2.26
N GLU A 6 -1.43 4.32 3.24
CA GLU A 6 -0.91 4.27 4.59
C GLU A 6 -0.28 2.89 4.84
N VAL A 7 0.97 2.88 5.31
CA VAL A 7 1.75 1.67 5.53
C VAL A 7 2.42 1.76 6.90
N GLY A 8 2.18 0.76 7.74
CA GLY A 8 2.87 0.58 8.99
C GLY A 8 4.32 0.13 8.76
N MET A 9 5.27 0.85 9.35
CA MET A 9 6.71 0.54 9.27
C MET A 9 7.23 -0.23 10.51
N GLY A 10 6.37 -0.94 11.24
CA GLY A 10 6.62 -1.48 12.59
C GLY A 10 7.87 -2.36 12.77
N ASP A 11 8.19 -2.67 14.04
CA ASP A 11 9.50 -3.13 14.55
C ASP A 11 10.12 -4.40 13.92
N THR A 12 9.38 -5.22 13.17
CA THR A 12 9.83 -6.55 12.70
C THR A 12 9.87 -6.72 11.18
N GLY A 13 9.31 -5.80 10.39
CA GLY A 13 9.17 -6.04 8.94
C GLY A 13 10.30 -5.50 8.07
N TRP A 14 11.21 -4.72 8.67
CA TRP A 14 12.06 -3.78 7.93
C TRP A 14 13.53 -3.86 8.36
N ASP A 15 14.02 -5.00 8.88
CA ASP A 15 15.40 -5.34 9.34
C ASP A 15 16.53 -4.41 8.83
N GLY A 16 16.57 -3.17 9.32
CA GLY A 16 17.46 -2.12 8.82
C GLY A 16 17.30 -1.69 7.34
N ASN A 17 16.33 -2.20 6.59
CA ASN A 17 16.14 -1.92 5.16
C ASN A 17 14.73 -1.41 4.81
N ALA A 18 14.35 -0.34 5.49
CA ALA A 18 13.07 0.33 5.30
C ALA A 18 12.78 0.74 3.85
N ALA A 19 13.78 1.30 3.17
CA ALA A 19 13.65 1.78 1.81
C ALA A 19 13.32 0.65 0.81
N SER A 20 13.95 -0.52 0.97
CA SER A 20 13.67 -1.69 0.12
C SER A 20 12.26 -2.23 0.34
N GLY A 21 11.82 -2.32 1.60
CA GLY A 21 10.47 -2.74 1.96
C GLY A 21 9.41 -1.82 1.38
N LEU A 22 9.53 -0.52 1.64
CA LEU A 22 8.61 0.49 1.10
C LEU A 22 8.61 0.51 -0.43
N GLY A 23 9.79 0.47 -1.06
CA GLY A 23 9.91 0.48 -2.52
C GLY A 23 9.20 -0.70 -3.18
N ARG A 24 9.28 -1.88 -2.57
CA ARG A 24 8.56 -3.07 -3.06
C ARG A 24 7.04 -2.90 -2.92
N ILE A 25 6.58 -2.39 -1.78
CA ILE A 25 5.15 -2.10 -1.56
C ILE A 25 4.63 -1.12 -2.61
N LEU A 26 5.34 -0.02 -2.84
CA LEU A 26 4.97 0.99 -3.85
C LEU A 26 4.94 0.40 -5.26
N ARG A 27 5.90 -0.46 -5.61
CA ARG A 27 5.95 -1.11 -6.93
C ARG A 27 4.74 -2.02 -7.14
N TYR A 28 4.39 -2.85 -6.17
CA TYR A 28 3.24 -3.76 -6.30
C TYR A 28 1.91 -3.01 -6.24
N TRP A 29 1.78 -2.06 -5.31
CA TRP A 29 0.61 -1.19 -5.25
C TRP A 29 0.39 -0.49 -6.59
N GLY A 30 1.40 0.23 -7.11
CA GLY A 30 1.29 0.97 -8.36
C GLY A 30 0.99 0.06 -9.57
N GLY A 31 1.58 -1.13 -9.62
CA GLY A 31 1.26 -2.12 -10.66
C GLY A 31 -0.17 -2.68 -10.55
N ASN A 32 -0.69 -2.82 -9.33
CA ASN A 32 -2.02 -3.38 -9.09
C ASN A 32 -3.15 -2.37 -9.35
N LEU A 33 -2.87 -1.06 -9.36
CA LEU A 33 -3.88 -0.01 -9.60
C LEU A 33 -4.63 -0.16 -10.92
N GLY A 34 -4.01 -0.77 -11.94
CA GLY A 34 -4.65 -1.04 -13.23
C GLY A 34 -5.84 -2.01 -13.15
N HIS A 35 -6.07 -2.65 -12.01
CA HIS A 35 -7.19 -3.55 -11.76
C HIS A 35 -8.38 -2.88 -11.04
N PHE A 36 -8.27 -1.60 -10.66
CA PHE A 36 -9.30 -0.87 -9.93
C PHE A 36 -9.87 0.28 -10.76
N GLY A 37 -11.13 0.67 -10.48
CA GLY A 37 -11.76 1.83 -11.10
C GLY A 37 -11.15 3.15 -10.67
N LEU A 38 -10.56 3.18 -9.46
CA LEU A 38 -10.05 4.39 -8.79
C LEU A 38 -11.15 5.43 -8.55
N GLU A 39 -12.34 4.95 -8.21
CA GLU A 39 -13.51 5.76 -7.90
C GLU A 39 -13.56 6.12 -6.41
N PRO A 40 -14.24 7.21 -6.02
CA PRO A 40 -14.46 7.51 -4.61
C PRO A 40 -15.09 6.32 -3.87
N GLY A 41 -14.45 5.87 -2.79
CA GLY A 41 -14.84 4.68 -2.05
C GLY A 41 -13.99 3.45 -2.36
N ASP A 42 -13.22 3.45 -3.45
CA ASP A 42 -12.27 2.38 -3.74
C ASP A 42 -11.12 2.36 -2.73
N GLY A 43 -10.64 1.16 -2.46
CA GLY A 43 -9.50 0.92 -1.58
C GLY A 43 -9.20 -0.56 -1.47
N SER A 44 -8.03 -0.89 -0.95
CA SER A 44 -7.67 -2.26 -0.62
C SER A 44 -6.56 -2.31 0.42
N VAL A 45 -6.45 -3.46 1.08
CA VAL A 45 -5.38 -3.76 2.03
C VAL A 45 -4.06 -3.98 1.30
N VAL A 46 -2.97 -3.62 1.97
CA VAL A 46 -1.60 -3.75 1.47
C VAL A 46 -0.95 -4.89 2.23
N HIS A 47 -0.35 -5.81 1.49
CA HIS A 47 0.37 -6.93 2.08
C HIS A 47 1.87 -6.83 1.80
N ASP A 48 2.68 -7.35 2.73
CA ASP A 48 4.11 -7.56 2.51
C ASP A 48 4.37 -8.85 1.71
N SER A 49 5.66 -9.18 1.52
CA SER A 49 6.07 -10.41 0.82
C SER A 49 5.75 -11.69 1.59
N GLY A 50 5.43 -11.59 2.89
CA GLY A 50 4.97 -12.69 3.74
C GLY A 50 3.44 -12.78 3.83
N TYR A 51 2.71 -12.08 2.97
CA TYR A 51 1.24 -12.00 2.98
C TYR A 51 0.65 -11.46 4.29
N ARG A 52 1.43 -10.68 5.05
CA ARG A 52 0.93 -9.98 6.23
C ARG A 52 0.33 -8.66 5.81
N GLU A 53 -0.83 -8.33 6.36
CA GLU A 53 -1.40 -6.99 6.22
C GLU A 53 -0.47 -5.97 6.90
N VAL A 54 -0.06 -4.96 6.14
CA VAL A 54 0.85 -3.90 6.60
C VAL A 54 0.31 -2.50 6.35
N GLY A 55 -0.90 -2.38 5.80
CA GLY A 55 -1.48 -1.08 5.50
C GLY A 55 -2.70 -1.18 4.61
N ARG A 56 -3.11 -0.02 4.08
CA ARG A 56 -4.25 0.12 3.18
C ARG A 56 -4.08 1.33 2.28
N TRP A 57 -4.77 1.32 1.15
CA TRP A 57 -4.99 2.52 0.35
C TRP A 57 -6.48 2.79 0.18
N SER A 58 -6.82 4.05 -0.05
CA SER A 58 -8.19 4.48 -0.33
C SER A 58 -8.23 5.72 -1.22
N ILE A 59 -9.30 5.84 -2.01
CA ILE A 59 -9.65 7.03 -2.79
C ILE A 59 -10.84 7.73 -2.12
N SER A 60 -10.67 9.02 -1.81
CA SER A 60 -11.78 9.87 -1.36
C SER A 60 -12.18 10.86 -2.45
N GLY A 61 -13.48 11.15 -2.50
CA GLY A 61 -14.11 12.05 -3.46
C GLY A 61 -14.09 13.54 -3.09
N GLU A 62 -13.35 13.91 -2.04
CA GLU A 62 -13.15 15.32 -1.63
C GLU A 62 -12.81 16.24 -2.81
#